data_AF-A0A9P4X2J6-F1
#
_entry.id   AF-A0A9P4X2J6-F1
#
_cell.length_a   1.000
_cell.length_b   1.000
_cell.length_c   1.000
_cell.angle_alpha   90.00
_cell.angle_beta   90.00
_cell.angle_gamma   90.00
#
_symmetry.space_group_name_H-M   'P 1'
#
loop_
_entity.id
_entity.type
_entity.pdbx_description
1 polymer ?
#
loop_
_entity_poly.entity_id
_entity_poly.type
_entity_poly.pdbx_seq_one_letter_code
_entity_poly.pdbx_strand_id
1 'polypeptide(L)'
;MDPKDTPPPHGAIECLGNFKGPEVIILVGHGGNCATFHLAESYLHNLGPRWIALRGNRANQISRGLSRGFFSGVFGRKFGGTFRSPFAGTPGFDKNPRILNLKGDHTDAIRIVLQIGTMEFTKLPEKLDFSELVRLAEVAARWECHSLLAPFVEGWVAPWRAKMFRPGYEQWLYIAHEFGYEDEYLELSRCLAMHCSVDSQDRILALDGTILERRGKFPFGTLLQIHEGRRQILHSVIKALYDMWATVARGDNCQLANEANRHDFRSCAGVNLIEFTNYLRDKGLFPMIKTVHSIRYLAYDLAKYVDTELLMRTSKLDFEVLSSARLTRPHIDCHVGFKLGPVMQNILDNVRWPVELSIVEHIRNNTCEYQLDSACGDLYADIDGTMKMGKEIAYSNIFPELDLDKKSLPDTMDVQ
;
A
#
# COMPACT_ATOMS: atom_id res chain seq x y z
N MET A 1 35.39 4.08 -42.26
CA MET A 1 34.49 4.30 -41.10
C MET A 1 34.18 2.94 -40.54
N ASP A 2 34.47 2.73 -39.26
CA ASP A 2 34.19 1.47 -38.59
C ASP A 2 32.67 1.29 -38.54
N PRO A 3 32.07 0.13 -38.85
CA PRO A 3 30.63 -0.11 -38.71
C PRO A 3 30.09 0.07 -37.26
N LYS A 4 30.97 0.34 -36.29
CA LYS A 4 30.63 0.77 -34.92
C LYS A 4 30.44 2.28 -34.76
N ASP A 5 30.80 3.10 -35.76
CA ASP A 5 30.69 4.56 -35.75
C ASP A 5 29.43 5.09 -36.45
N THR A 6 28.62 4.22 -37.07
CA THR A 6 27.31 4.62 -37.59
C THR A 6 26.35 4.83 -36.42
N PRO A 7 25.71 6.01 -36.31
CA PRO A 7 24.68 6.22 -35.31
C PRO A 7 23.60 5.14 -35.45
N PRO A 8 23.06 4.60 -34.33
CA PRO A 8 22.03 3.58 -34.40
C PRO A 8 20.88 4.08 -35.28
N PRO A 9 20.30 3.21 -36.13
CA PRO A 9 19.21 3.59 -37.01
C PRO A 9 18.09 4.23 -36.18
N HIS A 10 17.65 5.41 -36.58
CA HIS A 10 16.55 6.10 -35.93
C HIS A 10 15.33 5.17 -35.92
N GLY A 11 14.79 4.89 -34.73
CA GLY A 11 13.55 4.14 -34.57
C GLY A 11 12.40 4.79 -35.34
N ALA A 12 11.35 4.01 -35.62
CA ALA A 12 10.17 4.53 -36.29
C ALA A 12 9.58 5.71 -35.49
N ILE A 13 9.30 6.81 -36.20
CA ILE A 13 8.58 7.97 -35.66
C ILE A 13 7.11 7.54 -35.58
N GLU A 14 6.57 7.46 -34.37
CA GLU A 14 5.14 7.19 -34.15
C GLU A 14 4.39 8.53 -34.14
N CYS A 15 3.36 8.66 -34.95
CA CYS A 15 2.53 9.86 -34.95
C CYS A 15 1.19 9.55 -34.27
N LEU A 16 0.74 10.44 -33.38
CA LEU A 16 -0.60 10.38 -32.78
C LEU A 16 -1.44 11.52 -33.36
N GLY A 17 -2.68 11.22 -33.77
CA GLY A 17 -3.66 12.17 -34.29
C GLY A 17 -3.74 12.25 -35.81
N ASN A 18 -4.81 12.89 -36.31
CA ASN A 18 -5.04 13.14 -37.73
C ASN A 18 -4.45 14.49 -38.18
N PHE A 19 -3.61 14.47 -39.22
CA PHE A 19 -2.82 15.61 -39.72
C PHE A 19 -3.59 16.72 -40.47
N LYS A 20 -4.92 16.82 -40.31
CA LYS A 20 -5.71 17.85 -41.00
C LYS A 20 -5.90 19.07 -40.10
N GLY A 21 -4.84 19.88 -39.97
CA GLY A 21 -4.84 21.15 -39.24
C GLY A 21 -3.43 21.60 -38.81
N PRO A 22 -3.24 22.83 -38.31
CA PRO A 22 -1.95 23.34 -37.82
C PRO A 22 -1.44 22.65 -36.53
N GLU A 23 -2.07 21.56 -36.12
CA GLU A 23 -1.95 20.95 -34.79
C GLU A 23 -1.55 19.48 -34.96
N VAL A 24 -0.24 19.22 -34.98
CA VAL A 24 0.28 17.86 -35.19
C VAL A 24 1.09 17.43 -33.97
N ILE A 25 0.79 16.23 -33.50
CA ILE A 25 1.52 15.54 -32.44
C ILE A 25 2.46 14.53 -33.08
N ILE A 26 3.72 14.54 -32.65
CA ILE A 26 4.75 13.68 -33.21
C ILE A 26 5.50 13.06 -32.04
N LEU A 27 5.43 11.73 -31.89
CA LEU A 27 6.40 11.01 -31.09
C LEU A 27 7.60 10.73 -31.98
N VAL A 28 8.76 11.17 -31.50
CA VAL A 28 10.02 10.66 -32.04
C VAL A 28 10.58 9.69 -31.01
N GLY A 29 10.45 8.38 -31.29
CA GLY A 29 11.25 7.34 -30.63
C GLY A 29 12.53 7.07 -31.44
N HIS A 30 13.63 6.52 -30.93
CA HIS A 30 14.15 6.35 -29.57
C HIS A 30 15.65 5.98 -29.69
N GLY A 31 16.37 6.03 -28.57
CA GLY A 31 17.76 5.59 -28.37
C GLY A 31 18.20 5.88 -26.93
N GLY A 32 17.79 5.05 -25.96
CA GLY A 32 18.05 5.21 -24.51
C GLY A 32 17.07 6.17 -23.83
N ASN A 33 16.63 5.87 -22.59
CA ASN A 33 15.76 6.56 -21.58
C ASN A 33 15.15 7.98 -21.83
N CYS A 34 14.95 8.39 -23.07
CA CYS A 34 14.53 9.70 -23.52
C CYS A 34 13.56 9.50 -24.70
N ALA A 35 12.34 9.98 -24.53
CA ALA A 35 11.34 10.12 -25.59
C ALA A 35 11.08 11.61 -25.81
N THR A 36 10.95 12.02 -27.08
CA THR A 36 10.61 13.41 -27.43
C THR A 36 9.19 13.45 -27.95
N PHE A 37 8.39 14.35 -27.38
CA PHE A 37 6.99 14.56 -27.71
C PHE A 37 6.81 15.95 -28.28
N HIS A 38 6.19 16.02 -29.46
CA HIS A 38 5.65 17.27 -29.98
C HIS A 38 4.16 17.28 -29.71
N LEU A 39 3.67 18.29 -28.99
CA LEU A 39 2.26 18.44 -28.60
C LEU A 39 1.73 19.74 -29.17
N ALA A 40 0.55 19.72 -29.79
CA ALA A 40 -0.13 20.96 -30.10
C ALA A 40 -0.63 21.61 -28.80
N GLU A 41 -0.63 22.95 -28.78
CA GLU A 41 -0.97 23.72 -27.58
C GLU A 41 -2.42 23.50 -27.13
N SER A 42 -3.33 23.24 -28.07
CA SER A 42 -4.73 22.89 -27.83
C SER A 42 -4.86 21.64 -26.97
N TYR A 43 -4.05 20.60 -27.19
CA TYR A 43 -4.11 19.36 -26.42
C TYR A 43 -3.62 19.51 -24.98
N LEU A 44 -2.72 20.46 -24.71
CA LEU A 44 -2.25 20.70 -23.33
C LEU A 44 -3.41 21.11 -22.41
N HIS A 45 -4.45 21.76 -22.95
CA HIS A 45 -5.65 22.08 -22.18
C HIS A 45 -6.42 20.84 -21.71
N ASN A 46 -6.47 19.81 -22.55
CA ASN A 46 -7.19 18.57 -22.26
C ASN A 46 -6.44 17.65 -21.30
N LEU A 47 -5.12 17.81 -21.18
CA LEU A 47 -4.27 16.97 -20.34
C LEU A 47 -4.23 17.41 -18.87
N GLY A 48 -4.69 18.62 -18.55
CA GLY A 48 -4.84 19.12 -17.17
C GLY A 48 -3.90 20.28 -16.79
N PRO A 49 -4.05 20.84 -15.57
CA PRO A 49 -3.39 22.09 -15.17
C PRO A 49 -1.86 22.07 -15.24
N ARG A 50 -1.21 20.95 -14.87
CA ARG A 50 0.26 20.83 -14.98
C ARG A 50 0.75 20.86 -16.41
N TRP A 51 0.02 20.26 -17.34
CA TRP A 51 0.34 20.32 -18.76
C TRP A 51 0.18 21.72 -19.32
N ILE A 52 -0.85 22.45 -18.86
CA ILE A 52 -1.02 23.87 -19.17
C ILE A 52 0.14 24.70 -18.60
N ALA A 53 0.65 24.40 -17.41
CA ALA A 53 1.76 25.12 -16.79
C ALA A 53 3.07 25.04 -17.62
N LEU A 54 3.24 23.99 -18.43
CA LEU A 54 4.35 23.88 -19.39
C LEU A 54 4.31 24.99 -20.47
N ARG A 55 3.19 25.70 -20.61
CA ARG A 55 3.06 26.87 -21.50
C ARG A 55 3.79 28.10 -20.97
N GLY A 56 4.07 28.20 -19.67
CA GLY A 56 4.66 29.39 -19.05
C GLY A 56 6.11 29.69 -19.48
N ASN A 57 6.48 30.98 -19.49
CA ASN A 57 7.83 31.46 -19.88
C ASN A 57 9.01 30.84 -19.10
N ARG A 58 8.77 30.21 -17.93
CA ARG A 58 9.79 29.44 -17.20
C ARG A 58 10.24 28.17 -17.92
N ALA A 59 9.36 27.49 -18.65
CA ALA A 59 9.74 26.35 -19.49
C ALA A 59 10.74 26.76 -20.59
N ASN A 60 10.62 27.99 -21.10
CA ASN A 60 11.56 28.58 -22.07
C ASN A 60 12.94 28.87 -21.46
N GLN A 61 13.06 29.07 -20.14
CA GLN A 61 14.37 29.26 -19.49
C GLN A 61 15.09 27.93 -19.25
N ILE A 62 14.37 26.88 -18.86
CA ILE A 62 14.95 25.54 -18.64
C ILE A 62 15.44 24.95 -19.98
N SER A 63 14.67 25.09 -21.06
CA SER A 63 15.10 24.65 -22.39
C SER A 63 16.32 25.43 -22.91
N ARG A 64 16.35 26.77 -22.75
CA ARG A 64 17.49 27.61 -23.18
C ARG A 64 18.76 27.40 -22.36
N GLY A 65 18.66 27.10 -21.07
CA GLY A 65 19.80 26.76 -20.21
C GLY A 65 20.43 25.41 -20.55
N LEU A 66 19.61 24.40 -20.86
CA LEU A 66 20.07 23.08 -21.30
C LEU A 66 20.68 23.08 -22.70
N SER A 67 20.14 23.85 -23.64
CA SER A 67 20.72 23.99 -24.99
C SER A 67 22.09 24.67 -24.99
N ARG A 68 22.38 25.56 -24.03
CA ARG A 68 23.71 26.20 -23.91
C ARG A 68 24.71 25.41 -23.06
N GLY A 69 24.26 24.65 -22.05
CA GLY A 69 25.15 23.92 -21.13
C GLY A 69 25.49 22.49 -21.55
N PHE A 70 24.54 21.74 -22.11
CA PHE A 70 24.73 20.29 -22.38
C PHE A 70 25.32 19.99 -23.75
N PHE A 71 25.16 20.87 -24.74
CA PHE A 71 25.75 20.72 -26.07
C PHE A 71 27.12 21.39 -26.25
N SER A 72 27.63 22.09 -25.23
CA SER A 72 28.89 22.84 -25.30
C SER A 72 30.12 22.09 -24.73
N GLY A 73 29.93 21.02 -23.93
CA GLY A 73 31.00 20.52 -23.06
C GLY A 73 31.69 19.20 -23.46
N VAL A 74 30.97 18.19 -23.95
CA VAL A 74 31.53 16.83 -24.11
C VAL A 74 31.18 16.13 -25.44
N PHE A 75 30.21 16.65 -26.19
CA PHE A 75 29.85 16.13 -27.53
C PHE A 75 30.15 17.10 -28.69
N GLY A 76 30.80 18.23 -28.39
CA GLY A 76 31.14 19.27 -29.36
C GLY A 76 32.33 18.88 -30.23
N ARG A 77 32.10 18.09 -31.29
CA ARG A 77 32.78 18.21 -32.60
C ARG A 77 32.38 17.19 -33.67
N LYS A 78 31.67 16.10 -33.38
CA LYS A 78 31.35 15.08 -34.40
C LYS A 78 29.87 14.87 -34.76
N PHE A 79 28.92 15.37 -33.97
CA PHE A 79 27.49 15.33 -34.31
C PHE A 79 26.92 16.72 -34.62
N GLY A 80 27.63 17.50 -35.45
CA GLY A 80 27.21 18.81 -35.95
C GLY A 80 26.08 18.75 -36.98
N GLY A 81 25.13 17.83 -36.82
CA GLY A 81 23.87 17.90 -37.56
C GLY A 81 22.99 18.91 -36.87
N THR A 82 22.80 20.10 -37.45
CA THR A 82 21.63 20.91 -37.13
C THR A 82 20.42 20.01 -37.27
N PHE A 83 19.73 19.71 -36.16
CA PHE A 83 18.41 19.09 -36.19
C PHE A 83 17.49 20.06 -36.91
N ARG A 84 17.42 19.94 -38.25
CA ARG A 84 16.40 20.62 -39.02
C ARG A 84 15.11 19.92 -38.66
N SER A 85 14.21 20.66 -38.01
CA SER A 85 12.84 20.20 -37.82
C SER A 85 12.36 19.60 -39.15
N PRO A 86 11.84 18.37 -39.18
CA PRO A 86 11.28 17.77 -40.39
C PRO A 86 10.15 18.64 -40.99
N PHE A 87 9.65 19.61 -40.23
CA PHE A 87 8.54 20.50 -40.54
C PHE A 87 8.98 21.93 -40.85
N ALA A 88 10.28 22.18 -41.08
CA ALA A 88 10.76 23.48 -41.50
C ALA A 88 10.14 23.87 -42.86
N GLY A 89 9.10 24.71 -42.83
CA GLY A 89 8.38 25.19 -44.02
C GLY A 89 6.90 24.81 -44.08
N THR A 90 6.40 23.98 -43.17
CA THR A 90 4.98 23.61 -43.12
C THR A 90 4.16 24.76 -42.48
N PRO A 91 3.19 25.36 -43.19
CA PRO A 91 2.35 26.42 -42.65
C PRO A 91 1.61 25.96 -41.39
N GLY A 92 1.71 26.72 -40.30
CA GLY A 92 1.02 26.42 -39.03
C GLY A 92 1.90 25.82 -37.93
N PHE A 93 3.12 25.38 -38.23
CA PHE A 93 4.06 24.94 -37.20
C PHE A 93 4.85 26.13 -36.64
N ASP A 94 4.87 26.25 -35.31
CA ASP A 94 5.77 27.19 -34.65
C ASP A 94 7.22 26.86 -35.03
N LYS A 95 7.99 27.88 -35.43
CA LYS A 95 9.38 27.72 -35.87
C LYS A 95 10.27 27.16 -34.75
N ASN A 96 9.80 27.23 -33.51
CA ASN A 96 10.49 26.76 -32.32
C ASN A 96 9.63 25.73 -31.56
N PRO A 97 9.67 24.43 -31.93
CA PRO A 97 8.95 23.41 -31.17
C PRO A 97 9.40 23.42 -29.71
N ARG A 98 8.43 23.36 -28.79
CA ARG A 98 8.72 23.19 -27.37
C ARG A 98 9.08 21.73 -27.13
N ILE A 99 10.29 21.51 -26.61
CA ILE A 99 10.77 20.19 -26.25
C ILE A 99 10.46 19.97 -24.77
N LEU A 100 9.59 19.00 -24.49
CA LEU A 100 9.30 18.55 -23.13
C LEU A 100 10.29 17.46 -22.76
N ASN A 101 10.99 17.67 -21.64
CA ASN A 101 11.92 16.69 -21.11
C ASN A 101 11.19 15.80 -20.09
N LEU A 102 10.79 14.61 -20.53
CA LEU A 102 10.14 13.60 -19.68
C LEU A 102 11.16 12.60 -19.09
N LYS A 103 12.39 13.05 -18.84
CA LYS A 103 13.43 12.17 -18.31
C LYS A 103 13.02 11.65 -16.93
N GLY A 104 13.00 10.33 -16.78
CA GLY A 104 12.59 9.65 -15.55
C GLY A 104 11.09 9.45 -15.41
N ASP A 105 10.32 9.70 -16.47
CA ASP A 105 8.95 9.17 -16.62
C ASP A 105 8.96 7.81 -17.31
N HIS A 106 7.83 7.11 -17.17
CA HIS A 106 7.57 5.84 -17.85
C HIS A 106 6.95 6.13 -19.21
N THR A 107 7.72 5.96 -20.29
CA THR A 107 7.31 6.30 -21.67
C THR A 107 5.97 5.68 -22.04
N ASP A 108 5.73 4.41 -21.67
CA ASP A 108 4.49 3.70 -22.00
C ASP A 108 3.27 4.28 -21.28
N ALA A 109 3.42 4.68 -20.01
CA ALA A 109 2.34 5.31 -19.24
C ALA A 109 2.01 6.72 -19.77
N ILE A 110 3.03 7.51 -20.12
CA ILE A 110 2.83 8.79 -20.79
C ILE A 110 2.12 8.59 -22.13
N ARG A 111 2.51 7.58 -22.90
CA ARG A 111 1.86 7.28 -24.19
C ARG A 111 0.37 7.00 -24.00
N ILE A 112 -0.04 6.25 -22.97
CA ILE A 112 -1.46 6.03 -22.65
C ILE A 112 -2.17 7.36 -22.37
N VAL A 113 -1.61 8.19 -21.49
CA VAL A 113 -2.15 9.52 -21.17
C VAL A 113 -2.33 10.37 -22.44
N LEU A 114 -1.33 10.38 -23.31
CA LEU A 114 -1.38 11.10 -24.58
C LEU A 114 -2.43 10.53 -25.52
N GLN A 115 -2.50 9.21 -25.70
CA GLN A 115 -3.52 8.56 -26.53
C GLN A 115 -4.94 8.91 -26.08
N ILE A 116 -5.19 8.96 -24.78
CA ILE A 116 -6.49 9.39 -24.23
C ILE A 116 -6.73 10.87 -24.55
N GLY A 117 -5.75 11.74 -24.24
CA GLY A 117 -5.86 13.19 -24.51
C GLY A 117 -6.04 13.53 -25.98
N THR A 118 -5.55 12.66 -26.88
CA THR A 118 -5.69 12.80 -28.34
C THR A 118 -6.86 11.99 -28.93
N MET A 119 -7.67 11.35 -28.09
CA MET A 119 -8.83 10.54 -28.48
C MET A 119 -8.49 9.33 -29.39
N GLU A 120 -7.29 8.78 -29.26
CA GLU A 120 -6.85 7.58 -30.00
C GLU A 120 -7.19 6.28 -29.24
N PHE A 121 -8.46 6.13 -28.88
CA PHE A 121 -8.91 5.03 -28.01
C PHE A 121 -8.66 3.64 -28.60
N THR A 122 -8.59 3.50 -29.92
CA THR A 122 -8.30 2.23 -30.60
C THR A 122 -6.88 1.71 -30.38
N LYS A 123 -5.98 2.56 -29.89
CA LYS A 123 -4.58 2.20 -29.57
C LYS A 123 -4.36 1.94 -28.08
N LEU A 124 -5.39 2.09 -27.25
CA LEU A 124 -5.26 1.83 -25.82
C LEU A 124 -5.10 0.34 -25.55
N PRO A 125 -4.29 -0.03 -24.55
CA PRO A 125 -4.18 -1.42 -24.15
C PRO A 125 -5.50 -1.88 -23.51
N GLU A 126 -5.98 -3.06 -23.91
CA GLU A 126 -7.16 -3.68 -23.28
C GLU A 126 -6.89 -4.05 -21.82
N LYS A 127 -5.64 -4.38 -21.49
CA LYS A 127 -5.19 -4.79 -20.15
C LYS A 127 -3.82 -4.20 -19.87
N LEU A 128 -3.59 -3.87 -18.60
CA LEU A 128 -2.29 -3.45 -18.10
C LEU A 128 -1.79 -4.48 -17.10
N ASP A 129 -0.50 -4.78 -17.17
CA ASP A 129 0.19 -5.51 -16.13
C ASP A 129 0.20 -4.68 -14.83
N PHE A 130 0.27 -5.36 -13.69
CA PHE A 130 0.29 -4.67 -12.39
C PHE A 130 1.40 -3.62 -12.29
N SER A 131 2.60 -3.93 -12.81
CA SER A 131 3.71 -2.97 -12.82
C SER A 131 3.44 -1.75 -13.72
N GLU A 132 2.69 -1.91 -14.81
CA GLU A 132 2.30 -0.83 -15.70
C GLU A 132 1.24 0.06 -15.06
N LEU A 133 0.30 -0.52 -14.31
CA LEU A 133 -0.68 0.22 -13.50
C LEU A 133 -0.02 1.10 -12.45
N VAL A 134 0.98 0.57 -11.74
CA VAL A 134 1.76 1.37 -10.77
C VAL A 134 2.45 2.53 -11.48
N ARG A 135 3.08 2.29 -12.64
CA ARG A 135 3.73 3.35 -13.44
C ARG A 135 2.73 4.39 -13.93
N LEU A 136 1.53 3.96 -14.31
CA LEU A 136 0.45 4.86 -14.72
C LEU A 136 -0.03 5.72 -13.56
N ALA A 137 -0.16 5.15 -12.36
CA ALA A 137 -0.45 5.90 -11.14
C ALA A 137 0.66 6.92 -10.81
N GLU A 138 1.94 6.55 -10.95
CA GLU A 138 3.07 7.48 -10.77
C GLU A 138 3.01 8.66 -11.75
N VAL A 139 2.64 8.39 -13.01
CA VAL A 139 2.46 9.42 -14.05
C VAL A 139 1.25 10.29 -13.71
N ALA A 140 0.13 9.70 -13.28
CA ALA A 140 -1.06 10.43 -12.85
C ALA A 140 -0.73 11.42 -11.72
N ALA A 141 -0.04 10.94 -10.68
CA ALA A 141 0.44 11.76 -9.56
C ALA A 141 1.33 12.92 -10.01
N ARG A 142 2.28 12.64 -10.92
CA ARG A 142 3.25 13.63 -11.39
C ARG A 142 2.62 14.67 -12.32
N TRP A 143 1.64 14.28 -13.12
CA TRP A 143 1.10 15.11 -14.18
C TRP A 143 -0.32 15.60 -13.93
N GLU A 144 -0.91 15.27 -12.77
CA GLU A 144 -2.26 15.65 -12.35
C GLU A 144 -3.30 15.31 -13.43
N CYS A 145 -3.20 14.10 -13.99
CA CYS A 145 -4.08 13.62 -15.07
C CYS A 145 -5.05 12.52 -14.62
N HIS A 146 -5.42 12.49 -13.34
CA HIS A 146 -6.33 11.51 -12.76
C HIS A 146 -7.71 11.52 -13.44
N SER A 147 -8.30 12.70 -13.63
CA SER A 147 -9.61 12.87 -14.27
C SER A 147 -9.65 12.38 -15.73
N LEU A 148 -8.52 12.45 -16.43
CA LEU A 148 -8.38 11.93 -17.79
C LEU A 148 -8.41 10.40 -17.81
N LEU A 149 -7.83 9.77 -16.80
CA LEU A 149 -7.70 8.31 -16.68
C LEU A 149 -8.95 7.66 -16.08
N ALA A 150 -9.73 8.41 -15.31
CA ALA A 150 -10.95 7.98 -14.62
C ALA A 150 -11.84 6.97 -15.40
N PRO A 151 -12.19 7.21 -16.68
CA PRO A 151 -13.11 6.32 -17.40
C PRO A 151 -12.54 4.94 -17.74
N PHE A 152 -11.22 4.77 -17.66
CA PHE A 152 -10.51 3.57 -18.12
C PHE A 152 -9.95 2.73 -16.98
N VAL A 153 -9.57 3.38 -15.86
CA VAL A 153 -8.84 2.75 -14.77
C VAL A 153 -9.56 1.54 -14.19
N GLU A 154 -10.89 1.60 -14.01
CA GLU A 154 -11.65 0.49 -13.43
C GLU A 154 -11.49 -0.81 -14.24
N GLY A 155 -11.52 -0.70 -15.58
CA GLY A 155 -11.32 -1.85 -16.46
C GLY A 155 -9.92 -2.46 -16.33
N TRP A 156 -8.90 -1.62 -16.10
CA TRP A 156 -7.53 -2.09 -15.94
C TRP A 156 -7.23 -2.64 -14.54
N VAL A 157 -7.82 -2.10 -13.47
CA VAL A 157 -7.55 -2.54 -12.09
C VAL A 157 -8.37 -3.75 -11.66
N ALA A 158 -9.56 -3.96 -12.24
CA ALA A 158 -10.47 -5.04 -11.84
C ALA A 158 -9.83 -6.45 -11.77
N PRO A 159 -8.97 -6.88 -12.72
CA PRO A 159 -8.31 -8.20 -12.65
C PRO A 159 -7.32 -8.37 -11.49
N TRP A 160 -6.90 -7.26 -10.87
CA TRP A 160 -5.85 -7.23 -9.85
C TRP A 160 -6.39 -7.05 -8.44
N ARG A 161 -7.64 -6.56 -8.27
CA ARG A 161 -8.27 -6.31 -6.97
C ARG A 161 -8.28 -7.57 -6.08
N ALA A 162 -8.57 -8.75 -6.65
CA ALA A 162 -8.55 -10.03 -5.92
C ALA A 162 -7.13 -10.47 -5.46
N LYS A 163 -6.07 -9.84 -5.97
CA LYS A 163 -4.67 -10.15 -5.63
C LYS A 163 -4.06 -9.14 -4.68
N MET A 164 -4.77 -8.08 -4.28
CA MET A 164 -4.18 -6.97 -3.51
C MET A 164 -3.55 -7.39 -2.17
N PHE A 165 -4.06 -8.47 -1.55
CA PHE A 165 -3.50 -9.03 -0.32
C PHE A 165 -2.36 -10.04 -0.55
N ARG A 166 -2.10 -10.44 -1.79
CA ARG A 166 -1.03 -11.40 -2.08
C ARG A 166 0.33 -10.71 -1.97
N PRO A 167 1.36 -11.39 -1.42
CA PRO A 167 2.71 -10.85 -1.41
C PRO A 167 3.14 -10.43 -2.83
N GLY A 168 3.65 -9.21 -2.96
CA GLY A 168 4.15 -8.62 -4.20
C GLY A 168 3.21 -7.58 -4.80
N TYR A 169 1.99 -7.46 -4.28
CA TYR A 169 0.98 -6.50 -4.75
C TYR A 169 0.81 -5.31 -3.79
N GLU A 170 1.73 -5.08 -2.85
CA GLU A 170 1.59 -4.03 -1.83
C GLU A 170 1.60 -2.61 -2.43
N GLN A 171 2.16 -2.44 -3.63
CA GLN A 171 2.08 -1.18 -4.39
C GLN A 171 0.65 -0.85 -4.85
N TRP A 172 -0.33 -1.74 -4.62
CA TRP A 172 -1.74 -1.42 -4.71
C TRP A 172 -2.10 -0.22 -3.82
N LEU A 173 -1.40 0.00 -2.71
CA LEU A 173 -1.53 1.23 -1.91
C LEU A 173 -1.30 2.50 -2.74
N TYR A 174 -0.36 2.48 -3.70
CA TYR A 174 -0.11 3.62 -4.58
C TYR A 174 -1.25 3.79 -5.60
N ILE A 175 -1.72 2.70 -6.20
CA ILE A 175 -2.86 2.73 -7.14
C ILE A 175 -4.11 3.25 -6.44
N ALA A 176 -4.40 2.72 -5.25
CA ALA A 176 -5.54 3.11 -4.44
C ALA A 176 -5.48 4.58 -4.02
N HIS A 177 -4.29 5.04 -3.67
CA HIS A 177 -4.06 6.43 -3.30
C HIS A 177 -4.33 7.42 -4.45
N GLU A 178 -3.82 7.10 -5.65
CA GLU A 178 -3.94 7.98 -6.80
C GLU A 178 -5.32 7.94 -7.45
N PHE A 179 -6.03 6.82 -7.44
CA PHE A 179 -7.31 6.69 -8.15
C PHE A 179 -8.55 6.73 -7.25
N GLY A 180 -8.37 7.03 -5.96
CA GLY A 180 -9.49 7.24 -5.04
C GLY A 180 -10.13 5.96 -4.49
N TYR A 181 -9.40 4.85 -4.43
CA TYR A 181 -9.90 3.59 -3.86
C TYR A 181 -9.68 3.57 -2.34
N GLU A 182 -10.44 4.40 -1.61
CA GLU A 182 -10.31 4.60 -0.16
C GLU A 182 -10.43 3.29 0.62
N ASP A 183 -11.49 2.52 0.39
CA ASP A 183 -11.76 1.29 1.13
C ASP A 183 -10.61 0.28 0.96
N GLU A 184 -10.17 0.05 -0.28
CA GLU A 184 -9.04 -0.84 -0.56
C GLU A 184 -7.71 -0.35 0.02
N TYR A 185 -7.49 0.98 0.06
CA TYR A 185 -6.31 1.55 0.71
C TYR A 185 -6.33 1.27 2.22
N LEU A 186 -7.46 1.55 2.88
CA LEU A 186 -7.63 1.35 4.32
C LEU A 186 -7.52 -0.13 4.69
N GLU A 187 -8.14 -1.01 3.92
CA GLU A 187 -8.13 -2.46 4.16
C GLU A 187 -6.73 -3.04 3.99
N LEU A 188 -6.03 -2.70 2.90
CA LEU A 188 -4.67 -3.19 2.65
C LEU A 188 -3.65 -2.64 3.65
N SER A 189 -3.72 -1.35 3.97
CA SER A 189 -2.80 -0.73 4.95
C SER A 189 -2.99 -1.32 6.35
N ARG A 190 -4.24 -1.55 6.77
CA ARG A 190 -4.56 -2.26 8.02
C ARG A 190 -4.05 -3.70 8.00
N CYS A 191 -4.27 -4.43 6.92
CA CYS A 191 -3.75 -5.78 6.74
C CYS A 191 -2.22 -5.81 6.90
N LEU A 192 -1.52 -4.90 6.24
CA LEU A 192 -0.06 -4.81 6.35
C LEU A 192 0.40 -4.54 7.78
N ALA A 193 -0.25 -3.67 8.54
CA ALA A 193 0.15 -3.47 9.94
C ALA A 193 -0.10 -4.67 10.85
N MET A 194 -1.17 -5.42 10.60
CA MET A 194 -1.44 -6.65 11.34
C MET A 194 -0.41 -7.75 11.03
N HIS A 195 0.02 -7.82 9.77
CA HIS A 195 0.80 -8.94 9.22
C HIS A 195 2.24 -8.60 8.83
N CYS A 196 2.74 -7.41 9.12
CA CYS A 196 4.15 -7.08 8.91
C CYS A 196 5.02 -7.35 10.15
N SER A 197 6.25 -7.76 9.87
CA SER A 197 7.33 -7.82 10.86
C SER A 197 8.29 -6.66 10.64
N VAL A 198 9.23 -6.48 11.57
CA VAL A 198 10.31 -5.51 11.44
C VAL A 198 11.67 -6.20 11.49
N ASP A 199 12.62 -5.73 10.69
CA ASP A 199 13.99 -6.22 10.71
C ASP A 199 14.83 -5.63 11.86
N SER A 200 16.14 -5.87 11.86
CA SER A 200 17.04 -5.31 12.88
C SER A 200 17.25 -3.80 12.77
N GLN A 201 16.83 -3.19 11.67
CA GLN A 201 16.92 -1.76 11.40
C GLN A 201 15.56 -1.08 11.52
N ASP A 202 14.56 -1.75 12.12
CA ASP A 202 13.18 -1.27 12.28
C ASP A 202 12.46 -1.00 10.94
N ARG A 203 12.88 -1.66 9.86
CA ARG A 203 12.22 -1.56 8.56
C ARG A 203 11.11 -2.59 8.44
N ILE A 204 10.03 -2.19 7.80
CA ILE A 204 8.86 -3.04 7.57
C ILE A 204 9.20 -4.15 6.57
N LEU A 205 8.94 -5.38 7.00
CA LEU A 205 9.01 -6.57 6.16
C LEU A 205 7.59 -6.96 5.72
N ALA A 206 7.44 -7.27 4.43
CA ALA A 206 6.24 -7.87 3.88
C ALA A 206 6.02 -9.29 4.42
N LEU A 207 4.86 -9.88 4.10
CA LEU A 207 4.47 -11.24 4.48
C LEU A 207 5.48 -12.32 4.06
N ASP A 208 6.23 -12.08 2.97
CA ASP A 208 7.28 -12.99 2.50
C ASP A 208 8.68 -12.67 3.04
N GLY A 209 8.78 -11.77 4.02
CA GLY A 209 10.02 -11.41 4.70
C GLY A 209 10.90 -10.42 3.94
N THR A 210 10.48 -9.92 2.78
CA THR A 210 11.25 -8.91 2.04
C THR A 210 10.96 -7.50 2.55
N ILE A 211 11.92 -6.59 2.42
CA ILE A 211 11.78 -5.19 2.86
C ILE A 211 10.81 -4.45 1.93
N LEU A 212 9.75 -3.90 2.50
CA LEU A 212 8.65 -3.27 1.75
C LEU A 212 9.14 -2.09 0.91
N GLU A 213 10.02 -1.25 1.44
CA GLU A 213 10.64 -0.09 0.75
C GLU A 213 11.40 -0.48 -0.53
N ARG A 214 11.90 -1.72 -0.63
CA ARG A 214 12.62 -2.19 -1.82
C ARG A 214 11.70 -2.65 -2.94
N ARG A 215 10.40 -2.85 -2.64
CA ARG A 215 9.41 -3.31 -3.63
C ARG A 215 8.97 -2.21 -4.58
N GLY A 216 9.06 -0.95 -4.15
CA GLY A 216 8.82 0.19 -5.00
C GLY A 216 8.41 1.42 -4.23
N LYS A 217 7.69 2.31 -4.91
CA LYS A 217 7.21 3.57 -4.32
C LYS A 217 5.87 3.36 -3.62
N PHE A 218 5.71 4.07 -2.52
CA PHE A 218 4.48 4.19 -1.75
C PHE A 218 4.12 5.67 -1.65
N PRO A 219 2.84 5.99 -1.42
CA PRO A 219 2.47 7.35 -1.09
C PRO A 219 3.23 7.84 0.14
N PHE A 220 3.41 9.15 0.22
CA PHE A 220 4.19 9.76 1.30
C PHE A 220 3.52 9.47 2.65
N GLY A 221 4.30 9.05 3.64
CA GLY A 221 3.81 8.75 4.99
C GLY A 221 3.14 7.38 5.15
N THR A 222 2.76 6.68 4.07
CA THR A 222 2.06 5.39 4.15
C THR A 222 2.83 4.34 4.96
N LEU A 223 4.14 4.19 4.72
CA LEU A 223 4.95 3.23 5.47
C LEU A 223 5.06 3.60 6.95
N LEU A 224 5.18 4.88 7.27
CA LEU A 224 5.20 5.37 8.65
C LEU A 224 3.87 5.06 9.36
N GLN A 225 2.73 5.25 8.68
CA GLN A 225 1.41 4.91 9.22
C GLN A 225 1.25 3.40 9.46
N ILE A 226 1.76 2.56 8.54
CA ILE A 226 1.75 1.11 8.72
C ILE A 226 2.57 0.72 9.95
N HIS A 227 3.76 1.32 10.11
CA HIS A 227 4.61 1.12 11.29
C HIS A 227 3.90 1.54 12.59
N GLU A 228 3.29 2.72 12.59
CA GLU A 228 2.57 3.25 13.75
C GLU A 228 1.34 2.40 14.10
N GLY A 229 0.58 1.99 13.08
CA GLY A 229 -0.56 1.11 13.23
C GLY A 229 -0.14 -0.23 13.86
N ARG A 230 0.94 -0.85 13.36
CA ARG A 230 1.52 -2.05 13.96
C ARG A 230 1.87 -1.83 15.43
N ARG A 231 2.51 -0.70 15.75
CA ARG A 231 2.91 -0.35 17.12
C ARG A 231 1.72 -0.26 18.06
N GLN A 232 0.62 0.36 17.62
CA GLN A 232 -0.61 0.50 18.40
C GLN A 232 -1.31 -0.84 18.65
N ILE A 233 -1.32 -1.74 17.65
CA ILE A 233 -1.88 -3.09 17.80
C ILE A 233 -1.06 -3.87 18.84
N LEU A 234 0.26 -3.90 18.68
CA LEU A 234 1.16 -4.58 19.62
C LEU A 234 1.02 -4.02 21.03
N HIS A 235 0.95 -2.69 21.18
CA HIS A 235 0.76 -2.07 22.47
C HIS A 235 -0.56 -2.50 23.11
N SER A 236 -1.65 -2.57 22.34
CA SER A 236 -2.95 -3.02 22.83
C SER A 236 -2.93 -4.48 23.26
N VAL A 237 -2.31 -5.36 22.48
CA VAL A 237 -2.13 -6.79 22.79
C VAL A 237 -1.32 -6.98 24.07
N ILE A 238 -0.14 -6.35 24.16
CA ILE A 238 0.73 -6.45 25.34
C ILE A 238 0.07 -5.89 26.59
N LYS A 239 -0.62 -4.75 26.47
CA LYS A 239 -1.38 -4.16 27.56
C LYS A 239 -2.45 -5.14 28.06
N ALA A 240 -3.23 -5.73 27.16
CA ALA A 240 -4.26 -6.71 27.53
C ALA A 240 -3.68 -7.95 28.24
N LEU A 241 -2.53 -8.44 27.77
CA LEU A 241 -1.81 -9.53 28.43
C LEU A 241 -1.40 -9.17 29.86
N TYR A 242 -0.84 -7.98 30.07
CA TYR A 242 -0.38 -7.55 31.40
C TYR A 242 -1.52 -7.16 32.34
N ASP A 243 -2.60 -6.59 31.83
CA ASP A 243 -3.82 -6.33 32.61
C ASP A 243 -4.45 -7.66 33.08
N MET A 244 -4.48 -8.68 32.22
CA MET A 244 -4.90 -10.02 32.59
C MET A 244 -3.96 -10.64 33.63
N TRP A 245 -2.64 -10.52 33.42
CA TRP A 245 -1.65 -11.06 34.36
C TRP A 245 -1.80 -10.43 35.75
N ALA A 246 -1.99 -9.11 35.81
CA ALA A 246 -2.22 -8.39 37.06
C ALA A 246 -3.52 -8.82 37.75
N THR A 247 -4.57 -9.11 36.98
CA THR A 247 -5.85 -9.64 37.49
C THR A 247 -5.68 -11.03 38.10
N VAL A 248 -4.95 -11.91 37.42
CA VAL A 248 -4.63 -13.25 37.93
C VAL A 248 -3.72 -13.18 39.16
N ALA A 249 -2.74 -12.27 39.18
CA ALA A 249 -1.82 -12.09 40.30
C ALA A 249 -2.51 -11.62 41.60
N ARG A 250 -3.61 -10.85 41.47
CA ARG A 250 -4.48 -10.49 42.62
C ARG A 250 -5.40 -11.63 43.07
N GLY A 251 -5.56 -12.65 42.24
CA GLY A 251 -6.48 -13.77 42.44
C GLY A 251 -7.89 -13.53 41.89
N ASP A 252 -8.15 -12.38 41.28
CA ASP A 252 -9.51 -11.95 40.86
C ASP A 252 -10.07 -12.75 39.66
N ASN A 253 -9.34 -13.74 39.14
CA ASN A 253 -9.73 -14.48 37.95
C ASN A 253 -10.69 -15.66 38.23
N CYS A 254 -10.75 -16.17 39.45
CA CYS A 254 -11.58 -17.33 39.77
C CYS A 254 -13.05 -16.93 40.03
N GLN A 255 -13.97 -17.36 39.16
CA GLN A 255 -15.41 -17.06 39.23
C GLN A 255 -16.24 -18.08 40.04
N LEU A 256 -15.73 -19.31 40.23
CA LEU A 256 -16.50 -20.42 40.82
C LEU A 256 -16.36 -20.53 42.34
N ALA A 257 -15.51 -19.72 42.96
CA ALA A 257 -15.30 -19.81 44.39
C ALA A 257 -16.46 -19.15 45.14
N ASN A 258 -17.30 -19.97 45.77
CA ASN A 258 -18.11 -19.53 46.90
C ASN A 258 -17.16 -18.99 47.98
N GLU A 259 -17.49 -17.87 48.65
CA GLU A 259 -16.65 -17.28 49.70
C GLU A 259 -16.24 -18.29 50.80
N ALA A 260 -17.04 -19.34 50.97
CA ALA A 260 -16.83 -20.45 51.89
C ALA A 260 -15.59 -21.30 51.61
N ASN A 261 -15.02 -21.30 50.39
CA ASN A 261 -13.88 -22.14 50.03
C ASN A 261 -12.69 -21.32 49.46
N ARG A 262 -12.09 -20.51 50.34
CA ARG A 262 -10.91 -19.67 50.03
C ARG A 262 -9.69 -20.47 49.56
N HIS A 263 -9.59 -21.75 49.91
CA HIS A 263 -8.48 -22.59 49.51
C HIS A 263 -8.52 -22.86 48.00
N ASP A 264 -9.67 -23.28 47.48
CA ASP A 264 -9.82 -23.62 46.05
C ASP A 264 -9.67 -22.38 45.17
N PHE A 265 -10.13 -21.22 45.65
CA PHE A 265 -9.88 -19.92 45.02
C PHE A 265 -8.37 -19.65 44.84
N ARG A 266 -7.61 -19.73 45.93
CA ARG A 266 -6.16 -19.46 45.91
C ARG A 266 -5.40 -20.48 45.07
N SER A 267 -5.83 -21.74 45.10
CA SER A 267 -5.26 -22.81 44.28
C SER A 267 -5.47 -22.53 42.79
N CYS A 268 -6.70 -22.23 42.37
CA CYS A 268 -7.03 -21.90 40.98
C CYS A 268 -6.27 -20.66 40.49
N ALA A 269 -6.24 -19.59 41.28
CA ALA A 269 -5.49 -18.38 40.95
C ALA A 269 -3.97 -18.66 40.84
N GLY A 270 -3.42 -19.43 41.78
CA GLY A 270 -1.99 -19.78 41.80
C GLY A 270 -1.56 -20.58 40.57
N VAL A 271 -2.34 -21.59 40.18
CA VAL A 271 -2.07 -22.39 38.96
C VAL A 271 -2.09 -21.50 37.72
N ASN A 272 -3.15 -20.70 37.55
CA ASN A 272 -3.25 -19.75 36.43
C ASN A 272 -2.09 -18.76 36.39
N LEU A 273 -1.67 -18.24 37.55
CA LEU A 273 -0.56 -17.30 37.63
C LEU A 273 0.75 -17.94 37.18
N ILE A 274 1.05 -19.14 37.66
CA ILE A 274 2.29 -19.87 37.32
C ILE A 274 2.31 -20.19 35.83
N GLU A 275 1.22 -20.75 35.30
CA GLU A 275 1.13 -21.14 33.89
C GLU A 275 1.20 -19.93 32.96
N PHE A 276 0.47 -18.86 33.28
CA PHE A 276 0.49 -17.67 32.45
C PHE A 276 1.84 -16.95 32.52
N THR A 277 2.49 -16.92 33.69
CA THR A 277 3.84 -16.36 33.83
C THR A 277 4.86 -17.18 33.04
N ASN A 278 4.77 -18.51 33.08
CA ASN A 278 5.65 -19.38 32.30
C ASN A 278 5.40 -19.18 30.80
N TYR A 279 4.15 -19.11 30.35
CA TYR A 279 3.82 -18.78 28.96
C TYR A 279 4.44 -17.45 28.51
N LEU A 280 4.29 -16.38 29.30
CA LEU A 280 4.88 -15.08 28.96
C LEU A 280 6.42 -15.14 28.93
N ARG A 281 7.04 -15.91 29.83
CA ARG A 281 8.50 -16.13 29.85
C ARG A 281 8.96 -16.90 28.60
N ASP A 282 8.26 -17.97 28.23
CA ASP A 282 8.55 -18.79 27.05
C ASP A 282 8.53 -17.94 25.76
N LYS A 283 7.68 -16.90 25.72
CA LYS A 283 7.57 -15.98 24.58
C LYS A 283 8.49 -14.75 24.68
N GLY A 284 9.33 -14.65 25.70
CA GLY A 284 10.18 -13.47 25.92
C GLY A 284 9.39 -12.19 26.25
N LEU A 285 8.14 -12.33 26.71
CA LEU A 285 7.27 -11.23 27.14
C LEU A 285 7.32 -11.02 28.66
N PHE A 286 8.15 -11.78 29.37
CA PHE A 286 8.42 -11.64 30.79
C PHE A 286 9.94 -11.64 31.06
N PRO A 287 10.50 -10.68 31.83
CA PRO A 287 9.82 -9.62 32.58
C PRO A 287 9.08 -8.62 31.69
N MET A 288 8.17 -7.84 32.28
CA MET A 288 7.30 -6.93 31.52
C MET A 288 8.11 -6.00 30.62
N ILE A 289 7.86 -6.06 29.31
CA ILE A 289 8.49 -5.19 28.33
C ILE A 289 7.88 -3.80 28.41
N LYS A 290 8.75 -2.78 28.47
CA LYS A 290 8.33 -1.37 28.58
C LYS A 290 7.94 -0.76 27.24
N THR A 291 8.46 -1.32 26.15
CA THR A 291 8.27 -0.79 24.79
C THR A 291 8.07 -1.92 23.81
N VAL A 292 7.20 -1.71 22.83
CA VAL A 292 6.90 -2.71 21.79
C VAL A 292 7.90 -2.72 20.62
N HIS A 293 8.83 -1.76 20.56
CA HIS A 293 9.82 -1.64 19.48
C HIS A 293 10.74 -2.87 19.36
N SER A 294 10.98 -3.59 20.46
CA SER A 294 11.79 -4.81 20.46
C SER A 294 11.04 -6.04 19.94
N ILE A 295 9.71 -5.96 19.81
CA ILE A 295 8.88 -7.09 19.37
C ILE A 295 8.98 -7.21 17.86
N ARG A 296 9.51 -8.34 17.39
CA ARG A 296 9.64 -8.64 15.95
C ARG A 296 8.53 -9.52 15.39
N TYR A 297 7.70 -10.09 16.26
CA TYR A 297 6.55 -10.90 15.87
C TYR A 297 5.55 -10.10 15.02
N LEU A 298 4.77 -10.82 14.21
CA LEU A 298 3.57 -10.27 13.59
C LEU A 298 2.56 -9.94 14.71
N ALA A 299 1.90 -8.79 14.61
CA ALA A 299 0.92 -8.40 15.61
C ALA A 299 -0.27 -9.39 15.64
N TYR A 300 -0.69 -9.84 14.46
CA TYR A 300 -1.70 -10.88 14.29
C TYR A 300 -1.28 -12.20 14.94
N ASP A 301 -0.06 -12.67 14.65
CA ASP A 301 0.43 -13.93 15.21
C ASP A 301 0.48 -13.86 16.73
N LEU A 302 1.00 -12.77 17.30
CA LEU A 302 1.05 -12.62 18.75
C LEU A 302 -0.35 -12.72 19.38
N ALA A 303 -1.36 -12.04 18.80
CA ALA A 303 -2.74 -12.12 19.28
C ALA A 303 -3.34 -13.54 19.12
N LYS A 304 -3.10 -14.20 17.99
CA LYS A 304 -3.64 -15.54 17.69
C LYS A 304 -2.94 -16.66 18.47
N TYR A 305 -1.64 -16.53 18.72
CA TYR A 305 -0.87 -17.48 19.54
C TYR A 305 -1.34 -17.45 20.99
N VAL A 306 -1.71 -16.27 21.49
CA VAL A 306 -2.28 -16.13 22.84
C VAL A 306 -3.60 -16.89 22.93
N ASP A 307 -4.45 -16.77 21.92
CA ASP A 307 -5.74 -17.46 21.88
C ASP A 307 -5.57 -18.99 21.79
N THR A 308 -4.85 -19.46 20.77
CA THR A 308 -4.76 -20.90 20.48
C THR A 308 -3.87 -21.70 21.44
N GLU A 309 -2.68 -21.19 21.81
CA GLU A 309 -1.73 -21.96 22.62
C GLU A 309 -2.17 -22.06 24.09
N LEU A 310 -2.74 -20.99 24.65
CA LEU A 310 -3.25 -21.01 26.03
C LEU A 310 -4.47 -21.94 26.15
N LEU A 311 -5.34 -21.98 25.14
CA LEU A 311 -6.46 -22.94 25.09
C LEU A 311 -6.01 -24.39 24.86
N MET A 312 -4.88 -24.61 24.18
CA MET A 312 -4.33 -25.96 24.05
C MET A 312 -3.65 -26.43 25.34
N ARG A 313 -3.07 -25.53 26.14
CA ARG A 313 -2.50 -25.88 27.45
C ARG A 313 -3.59 -26.27 28.47
N THR A 314 -4.77 -25.63 28.45
CA THR A 314 -5.90 -26.03 29.32
C THR A 314 -6.39 -27.42 29.08
N SER A 315 -6.66 -27.75 27.82
CA SER A 315 -7.26 -29.04 27.46
C SER A 315 -6.39 -30.23 27.89
N LYS A 316 -5.05 -30.06 27.89
CA LYS A 316 -4.11 -31.07 28.41
C LYS A 316 -4.24 -31.26 29.92
N LEU A 317 -4.34 -30.16 30.67
CA LEU A 317 -4.50 -30.21 32.13
C LEU A 317 -5.83 -30.85 32.53
N ASP A 318 -6.90 -30.58 31.80
CA ASP A 318 -8.20 -31.20 32.05
C ASP A 318 -8.15 -32.73 31.91
N PHE A 319 -7.43 -33.23 30.91
CA PHE A 319 -7.26 -34.68 30.70
C PHE A 319 -6.46 -35.35 31.82
N GLU A 320 -5.40 -34.70 32.30
CA GLU A 320 -4.58 -35.20 33.41
C GLU A 320 -5.32 -35.16 34.75
N VAL A 321 -6.13 -34.12 35.00
CA VAL A 321 -6.92 -33.98 36.23
C VAL A 321 -8.07 -34.99 36.28
N LEU A 322 -8.73 -35.28 35.15
CA LEU A 322 -9.77 -36.33 35.08
C LEU A 322 -9.23 -37.73 35.43
N SER A 323 -7.91 -37.94 35.32
CA SER A 323 -7.26 -39.19 35.72
C SER A 323 -6.98 -39.27 37.23
N SER A 324 -7.15 -38.18 37.98
CA SER A 324 -6.94 -38.11 39.42
C SER A 324 -8.28 -38.15 40.18
N ALA A 325 -8.42 -39.06 41.15
CA ALA A 325 -9.66 -39.30 41.89
C ALA A 325 -10.11 -38.15 42.84
N ARG A 326 -9.61 -36.92 42.66
CA ARG A 326 -9.98 -35.75 43.48
C ARG A 326 -11.19 -35.03 42.87
N LEU A 327 -12.29 -35.02 43.61
CA LEU A 327 -13.65 -34.53 43.26
C LEU A 327 -13.80 -33.00 43.09
N THR A 328 -12.72 -32.22 42.96
CA THR A 328 -12.87 -30.78 42.73
C THR A 328 -13.21 -30.52 41.27
N ARG A 329 -14.40 -29.93 41.03
CA ARG A 329 -14.88 -29.56 39.69
C ARG A 329 -13.83 -28.65 39.01
N PRO A 330 -13.39 -28.93 37.78
CA PRO A 330 -12.38 -28.11 37.11
C PRO A 330 -12.89 -26.68 36.89
N HIS A 331 -12.03 -25.70 37.16
CA HIS A 331 -12.34 -24.27 37.00
C HIS A 331 -12.04 -23.78 35.57
N ILE A 332 -12.60 -24.46 34.57
CA ILE A 332 -12.26 -24.24 33.16
C ILE A 332 -12.53 -22.78 32.72
N ASP A 333 -13.65 -22.20 33.15
CA ASP A 333 -14.04 -20.81 32.84
C ASP A 333 -13.15 -19.76 33.52
N CYS A 334 -12.37 -20.17 34.53
CA CYS A 334 -11.43 -19.30 35.22
C CYS A 334 -10.08 -19.24 34.52
N HIS A 335 -9.86 -20.09 33.51
CA HIS A 335 -8.58 -20.12 32.82
C HIS A 335 -8.36 -18.89 31.95
N VAL A 336 -7.13 -18.42 31.97
CA VAL A 336 -6.67 -17.18 31.34
C VAL A 336 -6.93 -17.16 29.83
N GLY A 337 -6.73 -18.29 29.14
CA GLY A 337 -7.01 -18.45 27.71
C GLY A 337 -8.45 -18.10 27.30
N PHE A 338 -9.46 -18.59 28.03
CA PHE A 338 -10.87 -18.31 27.72
C PHE A 338 -11.24 -16.83 27.85
N LYS A 339 -10.58 -16.11 28.76
CA LYS A 339 -10.81 -14.67 28.96
C LYS A 339 -10.04 -13.81 27.97
N LEU A 340 -8.84 -14.25 27.56
CA LEU A 340 -8.00 -13.50 26.63
C LEU A 340 -8.46 -13.63 25.18
N GLY A 341 -8.95 -14.80 24.74
CA GLY A 341 -9.36 -15.03 23.36
C GLY A 341 -10.29 -13.95 22.80
N PRO A 342 -11.45 -13.70 23.43
CA PRO A 342 -12.38 -12.65 23.00
C PRO A 342 -11.77 -11.24 23.05
N VAL A 343 -10.87 -10.97 24.00
CA VAL A 343 -10.19 -9.67 24.11
C VAL A 343 -9.20 -9.49 22.95
N MET A 344 -8.43 -10.52 22.60
CA MET A 344 -7.50 -10.49 21.46
C MET A 344 -8.23 -10.33 20.14
N GLN A 345 -9.31 -11.08 19.95
CA GLN A 345 -10.17 -10.94 18.76
C GLN A 345 -10.76 -9.54 18.67
N ASN A 346 -11.30 -9.01 19.78
CA ASN A 346 -11.82 -7.65 19.84
C ASN A 346 -10.75 -6.59 19.53
N ILE A 347 -9.50 -6.79 19.98
CA ILE A 347 -8.39 -5.89 19.62
C ILE A 347 -8.18 -5.93 18.11
N LEU A 348 -8.11 -7.11 17.48
CA LEU A 348 -7.89 -7.25 16.04
C LEU A 348 -9.04 -6.67 15.20
N ASP A 349 -10.29 -6.87 15.63
CA ASP A 349 -11.48 -6.41 14.92
C ASP A 349 -11.72 -4.91 15.08
N ASN A 350 -11.36 -4.34 16.23
CA ASN A 350 -11.60 -2.94 16.57
C ASN A 350 -10.33 -2.10 16.67
N VAL A 351 -9.24 -2.54 16.03
CA VAL A 351 -8.03 -1.71 15.91
C VAL A 351 -8.44 -0.37 15.30
N ARG A 352 -8.25 0.71 16.06
CA ARG A 352 -8.36 2.06 15.51
C ARG A 352 -7.21 2.24 14.52
N TRP A 353 -7.54 2.33 13.25
CA TRP A 353 -6.54 2.45 12.19
C TRP A 353 -6.07 3.91 12.08
N PRO A 354 -4.79 4.24 12.37
CA PRO A 354 -4.32 5.61 12.45
C PRO A 354 -3.87 6.10 11.06
N VAL A 355 -4.81 6.19 10.11
CA VAL A 355 -4.53 6.87 8.84
C VAL A 355 -4.77 8.35 9.04
N GLU A 356 -3.79 9.17 8.65
CA GLU A 356 -3.95 10.62 8.71
C GLU A 356 -5.13 11.06 7.85
N LEU A 357 -5.96 11.94 8.39
CA LEU A 357 -7.10 12.54 7.69
C LEU A 357 -6.68 13.17 6.35
N SER A 358 -5.48 13.77 6.30
CA SER A 358 -4.91 14.34 5.08
C SER A 358 -4.74 13.33 3.95
N ILE A 359 -4.36 12.08 4.27
CA ILE A 359 -4.25 11.01 3.27
C ILE A 359 -5.65 10.61 2.80
N VAL A 360 -6.58 10.38 3.72
CA VAL A 360 -7.96 10.01 3.36
C VAL A 360 -8.61 11.11 2.50
N GLU A 361 -8.47 12.38 2.89
CA GLU A 361 -8.95 13.53 2.13
C GLU A 361 -8.29 13.59 0.75
N HIS A 362 -6.99 13.31 0.65
CA HIS A 362 -6.32 13.26 -0.65
C HIS A 362 -6.89 12.15 -1.55
N ILE A 363 -7.09 10.94 -1.01
CA ILE A 363 -7.70 9.82 -1.75
C ILE A 363 -9.11 10.21 -2.22
N ARG A 364 -9.91 10.79 -1.34
CA ARG A 364 -11.26 11.28 -1.67
C ARG A 364 -11.25 12.38 -2.72
N ASN A 365 -10.28 13.29 -2.70
CA ASN A 365 -10.17 14.34 -3.70
C ASN A 365 -9.70 13.81 -5.07
N ASN A 366 -9.09 12.62 -5.08
CA ASN A 366 -8.69 11.92 -6.30
C ASN A 366 -9.77 10.96 -6.80
N THR A 367 -10.91 10.83 -6.12
CA THR A 367 -11.98 9.97 -6.60
C THR A 367 -12.37 10.43 -8.00
N CYS A 368 -12.22 9.49 -8.91
CA CYS A 368 -12.57 9.63 -10.31
C CYS A 368 -14.08 9.74 -10.53
N GLU A 369 -14.88 9.78 -9.45
CA GLU A 369 -16.22 10.32 -9.50
C GLU A 369 -16.10 11.76 -9.97
N TYR A 370 -16.50 11.98 -11.22
CA TYR A 370 -16.85 13.31 -11.69
C TYR A 370 -17.78 13.89 -10.63
N GLN A 371 -17.24 14.74 -9.74
CA GLN A 371 -18.01 15.77 -9.09
C GLN A 371 -18.49 16.62 -10.25
N LEU A 372 -19.62 16.21 -10.86
CA LEU A 372 -20.41 17.07 -11.69
C LEU A 372 -20.60 18.31 -10.82
N ASP A 373 -19.94 19.39 -11.24
CA ASP A 373 -19.94 20.68 -10.56
C ASP A 373 -21.34 20.88 -9.99
N SER A 374 -21.46 21.05 -8.66
CA SER A 374 -22.79 21.14 -8.02
C SER A 374 -23.62 22.30 -8.57
N ALA A 375 -23.01 23.16 -9.40
CA ALA A 375 -23.64 24.19 -10.20
C ALA A 375 -24.55 23.66 -11.34
N CYS A 376 -24.51 22.37 -11.69
CA CYS A 376 -25.24 21.82 -12.85
C CYS A 376 -26.32 20.77 -12.51
N GLY A 377 -26.66 20.55 -11.24
CA GLY A 377 -27.76 19.65 -10.93
C GLY A 377 -28.18 19.68 -9.48
N ASP A 378 -29.20 20.49 -9.18
CA ASP A 378 -30.32 19.94 -8.43
C ASP A 378 -31.61 20.76 -8.58
N LEU A 379 -32.58 20.20 -9.29
CA LEU A 379 -33.98 20.65 -9.23
C LEU A 379 -34.89 19.54 -8.67
N TYR A 380 -34.37 18.35 -8.32
CA TYR A 380 -35.21 17.18 -7.97
C TYR A 380 -34.59 16.06 -7.11
N ALA A 381 -33.47 16.22 -6.39
CA ALA A 381 -33.01 15.16 -5.49
C ALA A 381 -33.78 15.18 -4.16
N ASP A 382 -34.67 14.21 -4.03
CA ASP A 382 -35.35 13.85 -2.79
C ASP A 382 -34.39 13.27 -1.75
N ILE A 383 -34.82 13.50 -0.51
CA ILE A 383 -34.24 13.20 0.80
C ILE A 383 -34.14 11.69 1.02
N ASP A 384 -32.94 11.17 1.27
CA ASP A 384 -32.64 10.17 2.33
C ASP A 384 -31.16 9.72 2.25
N GLY A 385 -30.29 10.55 2.82
CA GLY A 385 -28.84 10.33 2.94
C GLY A 385 -28.46 9.25 3.95
N THR A 386 -28.85 7.99 3.71
CA THR A 386 -28.32 6.84 4.46
C THR A 386 -27.20 6.13 3.69
N MET A 387 -25.98 6.32 4.17
CA MET A 387 -24.79 5.59 3.74
C MET A 387 -24.91 4.11 4.17
N LYS A 388 -24.92 3.18 3.23
CA LYS A 388 -24.86 1.74 3.52
C LYS A 388 -23.42 1.36 3.85
N MET A 389 -23.18 0.93 5.09
CA MET A 389 -21.94 0.24 5.47
C MET A 389 -21.76 -1.00 4.58
N GLY A 390 -20.59 -1.11 3.94
CA GLY A 390 -20.20 -2.22 3.08
C GLY A 390 -20.15 -3.57 3.81
N LYS A 391 -20.18 -4.63 3.02
CA LYS A 391 -20.18 -6.03 3.47
C LYS A 391 -19.01 -6.33 4.40
N GLU A 392 -19.31 -6.97 5.52
CA GLU A 392 -18.34 -7.56 6.45
C GLU A 392 -17.57 -8.67 5.73
N ILE A 393 -16.35 -8.37 5.26
CA ILE A 393 -15.43 -9.39 4.73
C ILE A 393 -14.75 -10.04 5.94
N ALA A 394 -15.07 -11.30 6.21
CA ALA A 394 -14.37 -12.06 7.25
C ALA A 394 -12.90 -12.24 6.86
N TYR A 395 -12.00 -11.57 7.59
CA TYR A 395 -10.54 -11.64 7.40
C TYR A 395 -9.96 -13.06 7.43
N SER A 396 -10.68 -14.02 8.03
CA SER A 396 -10.30 -15.44 8.05
C SER A 396 -10.22 -16.08 6.66
N ASN A 397 -10.84 -15.47 5.63
CA ASN A 397 -10.93 -16.04 4.28
C ASN A 397 -10.04 -15.33 3.25
N ILE A 398 -9.26 -14.33 3.64
CA ILE A 398 -8.39 -13.58 2.70
C ILE A 398 -7.10 -14.36 2.37
N PHE A 399 -6.74 -15.35 3.19
CA PHE A 399 -5.54 -16.19 3.00
C PHE A 399 -5.80 -17.70 3.17
N PRO A 400 -6.71 -18.34 2.41
CA PRO A 400 -6.92 -19.78 2.51
C PRO A 400 -5.71 -20.59 1.99
N GLU A 401 -4.82 -19.96 1.21
CA GLU A 401 -3.62 -20.58 0.63
C GLU A 401 -2.30 -20.25 1.36
N LEU A 402 -2.31 -19.41 2.41
CA LEU A 402 -1.15 -19.30 3.32
C LEU A 402 -1.29 -20.31 4.46
N ASP A 403 -1.67 -21.54 4.14
CA ASP A 403 -1.24 -22.70 4.93
C ASP A 403 0.26 -22.83 4.64
N LEU A 404 1.02 -21.90 5.25
CA LEU A 404 2.46 -21.94 5.27
C LEU A 404 2.79 -23.30 5.85
N ASP A 405 3.29 -24.20 4.98
CA ASP A 405 4.05 -25.36 5.39
C ASP A 405 4.80 -24.97 6.65
N LYS A 406 4.51 -25.66 7.76
CA LYS A 406 5.12 -25.44 9.08
C LYS A 406 6.63 -25.59 8.96
N LYS A 407 7.30 -24.60 8.38
CA LYS A 407 8.71 -24.35 8.55
C LYS A 407 8.80 -23.95 10.00
N SER A 408 9.30 -24.88 10.79
CA SER A 408 9.74 -24.66 12.16
C SER A 408 10.24 -23.23 12.29
N LEU A 409 9.62 -22.46 13.18
CA LEU A 409 10.21 -21.22 13.68
C LEU A 409 11.68 -21.53 14.02
N PRO A 410 12.63 -20.63 13.71
CA PRO A 410 13.99 -20.82 14.16
C PRO A 410 13.98 -21.02 15.67
N ASP A 411 14.44 -22.19 16.11
CA ASP A 411 14.66 -22.47 17.53
C ASP A 411 15.47 -21.32 18.12
N THR A 412 14.89 -20.66 19.12
CA THR A 412 15.53 -19.76 20.08
C THR A 412 16.74 -18.99 19.56
N MET A 413 16.54 -17.70 19.24
CA MET A 413 17.67 -16.77 19.27
C MET A 413 18.28 -16.80 20.68
N ASP A 414 19.49 -17.34 20.79
CA ASP A 414 20.34 -17.16 21.97
C ASP A 414 20.47 -15.66 22.22
N VAL A 415 19.84 -15.19 23.28
CA VAL A 415 20.07 -13.86 23.84
C VAL A 415 21.35 -13.95 24.64
N GLN A 416 22.46 -13.51 24.05
CA GLN A 416 23.71 -13.23 24.77
C GLN A 416 23.61 -11.95 25.60
#